data_AF-A0A2N7QG30-F1
#
_entry.id   AF-A0A2N7QG30-F1
#
_cell.length_a   1.000
_cell.length_b   1.000
_cell.length_c   1.000
_cell.angle_alpha   90.00
_cell.angle_beta   90.00
_cell.angle_gamma   90.00
#
_symmetry.space_group_name_H-M   'P 1'
#
loop_
_entity.id
_entity.type
_entity.pdbx_description
1 polymer ?
#
loop_
_entity_poly.entity_id
_entity_poly.type
_entity_poly.pdbx_seq_one_letter_code
_entity_poly.pdbx_strand_id
1 'polypeptide(L)' 'MFFTREELLNLIWGIERDYYSRVLDAYICRLREKLGDYGGIIETIRGFGYKLKIIS' A
#
# COMPACT_ATOMS: atom_id res chain seq x y z
N MET A 1 9.21 -6.89 -2.81
CA MET A 1 9.56 -5.45 -2.92
C MET A 1 8.96 -4.69 -1.74
N PHE A 2 9.63 -3.66 -1.23
CA PHE A 2 9.17 -2.85 -0.10
C PHE A 2 8.91 -1.41 -0.56
N PHE A 3 7.85 -0.81 -0.04
CA PHE A 3 7.48 0.58 -0.33
C PHE A 3 7.05 1.27 0.96
N THR A 4 7.59 2.46 1.21
CA THR A 4 7.13 3.35 2.27
C THR A 4 5.79 3.98 1.89
N ARG A 5 5.07 4.49 2.89
CA ARG A 5 3.84 5.25 2.63
C ARG A 5 4.13 6.49 1.77
N GLU A 6 5.23 7.18 2.05
CA GLU A 6 5.63 8.38 1.32
C GLU A 6 5.91 8.09 -0.16
N GLU A 7 6.63 7.01 -0.47
CA GLU A 7 6.90 6.60 -1.85
C GLU A 7 5.60 6.31 -2.61
N LEU A 8 4.68 5.56 -2.00
CA LEU A 8 3.39 5.26 -2.65
C LEU A 8 2.53 6.50 -2.84
N LEU A 9 2.48 7.40 -1.86
CA LEU A 9 1.74 8.66 -1.97
C LEU A 9 2.30 9.53 -3.10
N ASN A 10 3.62 9.65 -3.18
CA ASN A 10 4.30 10.40 -4.24
C ASN A 10 4.05 9.78 -5.63
N LEU A 11 4.08 8.44 -5.75
CA LEU A 11 3.84 7.75 -7.02
C LEU A 11 2.40 7.88 -7.51
N ILE A 12 1.42 7.89 -6.61
CA ILE A 12 -0.01 7.86 -6.99
C ILE A 12 -0.58 9.29 -7.14
N TRP A 13 -0.25 10.21 -6.23
CA TRP A 13 -0.88 11.53 -6.14
C TRP A 13 0.09 12.70 -6.36
N GLY A 14 1.40 12.46 -6.36
CA GLY A 14 2.41 13.47 -6.68
C GLY A 14 2.66 14.56 -5.64
N ILE A 15 1.76 14.83 -4.67
CA ILE A 15 1.91 15.94 -3.71
C ILE A 15 1.19 15.70 -2.34
N GLU A 16 1.77 16.34 -1.31
CA GLU A 16 1.40 16.63 0.10
C GLU A 16 0.90 15.53 1.06
N ARG A 17 1.77 15.28 2.04
CA ARG A 17 1.90 14.14 2.96
C ARG A 17 0.73 13.84 3.88
N ASP A 18 0.02 14.85 4.37
CA ASP A 18 -0.77 14.65 5.60
C ASP A 18 -2.21 14.18 5.36
N TYR A 19 -2.84 14.59 4.25
CA TYR A 19 -4.26 14.28 4.04
C TYR A 19 -4.50 12.88 3.48
N TYR A 20 -3.53 12.33 2.75
CA TYR A 20 -3.72 11.11 1.95
C TYR A 20 -3.21 9.83 2.61
N SER A 21 -2.47 9.90 3.73
CA SER A 21 -1.97 8.69 4.40
C SER A 21 -3.10 7.73 4.82
N ARG A 22 -4.20 8.26 5.34
CA ARG A 22 -5.41 7.48 5.67
C ARG A 22 -6.14 6.97 4.44
N VAL A 23 -6.07 7.71 3.33
CA VAL A 23 -6.67 7.32 2.06
C VAL A 23 -5.89 6.15 1.46
N LEU A 24 -4.55 6.18 1.49
CA LEU A 24 -3.70 5.07 1.03
C LEU A 24 -4.09 3.75 1.71
N ASP A 25 -4.26 3.74 3.02
CA ASP A 25 -4.62 2.54 3.76
C ASP A 25 -6.00 1.97 3.32
N ALA A 26 -6.99 2.84 3.07
CA ALA A 26 -8.29 2.44 2.54
C ALA A 26 -8.19 1.86 1.12
N TYR A 27 -7.32 2.43 0.28
CA TYR A 27 -7.04 1.92 -1.06
C TYR A 27 -6.35 0.56 -1.02
N ILE A 28 -5.41 0.35 -0.09
CA ILE A 28 -4.77 -0.96 0.08
C ILE A 28 -5.77 -2.01 0.56
N CYS A 29 -6.67 -1.69 1.49
CA CYS A 29 -7.75 -2.60 1.89
C CYS A 29 -8.62 -3.01 0.69
N ARG A 30 -9.10 -2.03 -0.09
CA ARG A 30 -9.90 -2.31 -1.30
C ARG A 30 -9.12 -3.10 -2.36
N LEU A 31 -7.83 -2.82 -2.51
CA LEU A 31 -6.98 -3.55 -3.44
C LEU A 31 -6.83 -5.01 -3.02
N ARG A 32 -6.62 -5.29 -1.73
CA ARG A 32 -6.57 -6.66 -1.19
C ARG A 32 -7.88 -7.41 -1.43
N GLU A 33 -9.02 -6.77 -1.19
CA GLU A 33 -10.34 -7.35 -1.47
C GLU A 33 -10.51 -7.69 -2.95
N LYS A 34 -10.12 -6.78 -3.85
CA LYS A 34 -10.18 -7.00 -5.31
C LYS A 34 -9.24 -8.11 -5.80
N LEU A 35 -8.14 -8.36 -5.09
CA LEU A 35 -7.19 -9.42 -5.42
C LEU A 35 -7.67 -10.81 -4.96
N GLY A 36 -8.73 -10.89 -4.15
CA GLY A 36 -9.29 -12.16 -3.68
C GLY A 36 -8.23 -13.01 -2.96
N ASP A 37 -8.04 -14.25 -3.41
CA ASP A 37 -7.06 -15.20 -2.86
C ASP A 37 -5.61 -14.66 -2.90
N TYR A 38 -5.33 -13.72 -3.82
CA TYR A 38 -4.03 -13.08 -3.94
C TYR A 38 -3.85 -11.87 -3.03
N GLY A 39 -4.87 -11.44 -2.27
CA GLY A 39 -4.77 -10.26 -1.39
C GLY A 39 -3.65 -10.37 -0.35
N GLY A 40 -3.28 -11.59 0.04
CA GLY A 40 -2.17 -11.88 0.95
C GLY A 40 -0.77 -11.52 0.41
N ILE A 41 -0.63 -11.20 -0.88
CA ILE A 41 0.66 -10.77 -1.44
C ILE A 41 1.06 -9.37 -0.96
N ILE A 42 0.10 -8.56 -0.51
CA ILE A 42 0.35 -7.20 -0.01
C ILE A 42 0.35 -7.24 1.52
N GLU A 43 1.51 -7.07 2.14
CA GLU A 43 1.67 -7.09 3.60
C GLU A 43 1.86 -5.68 4.17
N THR A 44 1.28 -5.41 5.34
CA THR A 44 1.50 -4.14 6.06
C THR A 44 2.69 -4.30 7.01
N ILE A 45 3.68 -3.42 6.85
CA ILE A 45 4.82 -3.31 7.76
C ILE A 45 4.56 -2.08 8.66
N ARG A 46 4.22 -2.32 9.93
CA ARG A 46 3.91 -1.25 10.90
C ARG A 46 5.10 -0.29 11.02
N GLY A 47 4.83 1.01 11.02
CA GLY A 47 5.85 2.06 11.06
C GLY A 47 6.61 2.30 9.74
N PHE A 48 6.43 1.46 8.72
CA PHE A 48 7.17 1.59 7.44
C PHE A 48 6.22 1.83 6.25
N GLY A 49 5.34 0.87 5.94
CA GLY A 49 4.53 0.92 4.72
C GLY A 49 4.05 -0.47 4.31
N TYR A 50 4.30 -0.82 3.04
CA TYR A 50 3.76 -2.01 2.41
C TYR A 50 4.83 -2.85 1.72
N LYS A 51 4.67 -4.17 1.76
CA LYS A 51 5.53 -5.12 1.08
C LYS A 51 4.72 -5.93 0.09
N LEU A 52 5.22 -6.03 -1.14
CA LEU A 52 4.70 -6.95 -2.15
C LEU A 52 5.55 -8.23 -2.15
N LYS A 53 4.91 -9.37 -1.86
CA LYS A 53 5.47 -10.71 -2.01
C LYS A 53 5.29 -11.16 -3.46
N ILE A 54 6.37 -11.67 -4.06
CA ILE A 54 6.27 -12.42 -5.32
C ILE A 54 5.94 -13.85 -4.91
N ILE A 55 4.82 -14.38 -5.41
CA ILE A 55 4.50 -15.80 -5.26
C ILE A 55 5.43 -16.55 -6.21
N SER A 56 6.24 -17.44 -5.66
CA SER A 56 7.06 -18.39 -6.43
C SER A 56 6.29 -19.68 -6.70
#